data_AF-A0AAD7ZXJ3-F1
#
_entry.id   AF-A0AAD7ZXJ3-F1
#
_cell.length_a   1.000
_cell.length_b   1.000
_cell.length_c   1.000
_cell.angle_alpha   90.00
_cell.angle_beta   90.00
_cell.angle_gamma   90.00
#
_symmetry.space_group_name_H-M   'P 1'
#
loop_
_entity.id
_entity.type
_entity.pdbx_description
1 polymer ?
#
loop_
_entity_poly.entity_id
_entity_poly.type
_entity_poly.pdbx_seq_one_letter_code
_entity_poly.pdbx_strand_id
1 'polypeptide(L)'
;MNEEELYERKFRETQKYIPFLEMMINKLETSNDKSREEQLKKMKSLHSTLSNSRKKLKIETLIRCEDVLKKLHAKVEKMQSLTK
;
A
#
# COMPACT_ATOMS: atom_id res chain seq x y z
N MET A 1 -2.32 -25.44 -8.01
CA MET A 1 -2.55 -24.03 -7.62
C MET A 1 -3.48 -23.45 -8.67
N ASN A 2 -4.74 -23.24 -8.31
CA ASN A 2 -5.71 -22.63 -9.24
C ASN A 2 -5.53 -21.10 -9.24
N GLU A 3 -6.07 -20.42 -10.26
CA GLU A 3 -5.92 -18.96 -10.42
C GLU A 3 -6.53 -18.18 -9.24
N GLU A 4 -7.56 -18.76 -8.61
CA GLU A 4 -8.24 -18.21 -7.44
C GLU A 4 -7.37 -18.25 -6.17
N GLU A 5 -6.72 -19.38 -5.88
CA GLU A 5 -5.74 -19.52 -4.78
C GLU A 5 -4.57 -18.56 -4.95
N LEU A 6 -4.08 -18.41 -6.18
CA LEU A 6 -2.98 -17.49 -6.48
C LEU A 6 -3.41 -16.04 -6.21
N TYR A 7 -4.62 -15.67 -6.64
CA TYR A 7 -5.19 -14.35 -6.38
C TYR A 7 -5.37 -14.12 -4.88
N GLU A 8 -5.99 -15.04 -4.15
CA GLU A 8 -6.21 -14.89 -2.70
C GLU A 8 -4.91 -14.76 -1.93
N ARG A 9 -3.91 -15.59 -2.24
CA ARG A 9 -2.59 -15.50 -1.62
C ARG A 9 -1.97 -14.13 -1.86
N LYS A 10 -1.99 -13.65 -3.11
CA LYS A 10 -1.47 -12.32 -3.46
C LYS A 10 -2.25 -11.21 -2.78
N PHE A 11 -3.56 -11.37 -2.64
CA PHE A 11 -4.41 -10.37 -2.01
C PHE A 11 -4.08 -10.26 -0.54
N ARG A 12 -3.99 -11.39 0.17
CA ARG A 12 -3.55 -11.45 1.57
C ARG A 12 -2.16 -10.84 1.78
N GLU A 13 -1.18 -11.17 0.93
CA GLU A 13 0.16 -10.57 1.01
C GLU A 13 0.11 -9.05 0.85
N THR A 14 -0.72 -8.55 -0.06
CA THR A 14 -0.86 -7.11 -0.29
C THR A 14 -1.62 -6.41 0.85
N GLN A 15 -2.59 -7.09 1.48
CA GLN A 15 -3.31 -6.59 2.65
C GLN A 15 -2.43 -6.43 3.90
N LYS A 16 -1.31 -7.15 4.01
CA LYS A 16 -0.34 -6.97 5.12
C LYS A 16 0.21 -5.55 5.20
N TYR A 17 0.18 -4.79 4.11
CA TYR A 17 0.63 -3.40 4.07
C TYR A 17 -0.44 -2.40 4.51
N ILE A 18 -1.69 -2.82 4.79
CA ILE A 18 -2.76 -1.91 5.23
C ILE A 18 -2.35 -1.10 6.48
N PRO A 19 -1.82 -1.69 7.57
CA PRO A 19 -1.41 -0.92 8.74
C PRO A 19 -0.31 0.11 8.43
N PHE A 20 0.63 -0.25 7.54
CA PHE A 20 1.65 0.67 7.07
C PHE A 20 1.06 1.84 6.29
N LEU A 21 0.09 1.56 5.40
CA LEU A 21 -0.62 2.59 4.65
C LEU A 21 -1.39 3.53 5.57
N GLU A 22 -2.10 3.01 6.58
CA GLU A 22 -2.83 3.81 7.56
C GLU A 22 -1.89 4.73 8.36
N MET A 23 -0.76 4.20 8.83
CA MET A 23 0.27 4.99 9.50
C MET A 23 0.80 6.11 8.57
N MET A 24 1.08 5.80 7.30
CA MET A 24 1.58 6.78 6.34
C MET A 24 0.53 7.85 5.99
N ILE A 25 -0.73 7.46 5.83
CA ILE A 25 -1.86 8.37 5.61
C ILE A 25 -1.96 9.33 6.80
N ASN A 26 -1.95 8.82 8.03
CA ASN A 26 -2.04 9.64 9.23
C ASN A 26 -0.85 10.63 9.34
N LYS A 27 0.38 10.18 9.08
CA LYS A 27 1.58 11.04 9.04
C LYS A 27 1.48 12.14 7.98
N LEU A 28 0.92 11.82 6.82
CA LEU A 28 0.73 12.78 5.74
C LEU A 28 -0.35 13.80 6.07
N GLU A 29 -1.48 13.37 6.63
CA GLU A 29 -2.57 14.25 7.08
C GLU A 29 -2.14 15.21 8.18
N THR A 30 -1.37 14.72 9.16
CA THR A 30 -0.89 15.53 10.28
C THR A 30 0.23 16.49 9.90
N SER A 31 0.96 16.25 8.80
CA SER A 31 2.06 17.11 8.37
C SER A 31 1.63 18.49 7.87
N ASN A 32 0.34 18.67 7.53
CA ASN A 32 -0.24 19.90 6.95
C ASN A 32 0.52 20.46 5.73
N ASP A 33 1.34 19.61 5.09
CA ASP A 33 2.21 19.95 3.98
C ASP A 33 1.46 19.75 2.65
N LYS A 34 1.05 20.87 2.04
CA LYS A 34 0.34 20.89 0.76
C LYS A 34 1.12 20.23 -0.37
N SER A 35 2.45 20.22 -0.32
CA SER A 35 3.28 19.55 -1.34
C SER A 35 3.11 18.03 -1.34
N ARG A 36 2.58 17.47 -0.25
CA ARG A 36 2.38 16.03 -0.05
C ARG A 36 0.93 15.58 -0.23
N GLU A 37 0.01 16.47 -0.60
CA GLU A 37 -1.40 16.13 -0.88
C GLU A 37 -1.53 15.05 -1.96
N GLU A 38 -0.72 15.11 -3.02
CA GLU A 38 -0.74 14.07 -4.06
C GLU A 38 -0.32 12.71 -3.52
N GLN A 39 0.68 12.68 -2.63
CA GLN A 39 1.16 11.45 -2.00
C GLN A 39 0.06 10.88 -1.11
N LEU A 40 -0.61 11.73 -0.33
CA LEU A 40 -1.75 11.36 0.50
C LEU A 40 -2.89 10.77 -0.33
N LYS A 41 -3.26 11.42 -1.45
CA LYS A 41 -4.29 10.93 -2.36
C LYS A 41 -3.94 9.56 -2.92
N LYS A 42 -2.68 9.35 -3.32
CA LYS A 42 -2.17 8.06 -3.80
C LYS A 42 -2.24 6.98 -2.71
N MET A 43 -1.87 7.30 -1.46
CA MET A 43 -1.97 6.34 -0.34
C MET A 43 -3.42 5.97 -0.02
N LYS A 44 -4.32 6.94 0.06
CA LYS A 44 -5.76 6.70 0.29
C LYS A 44 -6.37 5.83 -0.81
N SER A 45 -6.03 6.12 -2.07
CA SER A 45 -6.49 5.31 -3.21
C SER A 45 -6.02 3.86 -3.12
N LEU A 46 -4.76 3.64 -2.72
CA LEU A 46 -4.19 2.31 -2.57
C LEU A 46 -4.83 1.55 -1.39
N HIS A 47 -4.99 2.21 -0.25
CA HIS A 47 -5.68 1.65 0.93
C HIS A 47 -7.12 1.26 0.61
N SER A 48 -7.89 2.13 -0.05
CA SER A 48 -9.27 1.84 -0.45
C SER A 48 -9.36 0.65 -1.41
N THR A 49 -8.40 0.54 -2.33
CA THR A 49 -8.32 -0.58 -3.30
C THR A 49 -8.05 -1.92 -2.61
N LEU A 50 -7.22 -1.92 -1.56
CA LEU A 50 -6.79 -3.14 -0.87
C LEU A 50 -7.70 -3.53 0.30
N SER A 51 -8.42 -2.57 0.88
CA SER A 51 -9.43 -2.80 1.92
C SER A 51 -10.77 -3.24 1.34
N ASN A 52 -11.08 -2.87 0.09
CA ASN A 52 -12.34 -3.23 -0.54
C ASN A 52 -12.24 -4.56 -1.32
N SER A 53 -12.66 -5.65 -0.68
CA SER A 53 -12.71 -6.99 -1.27
C SER A 53 -13.90 -7.23 -2.22
N ARG A 54 -14.83 -6.27 -2.36
CA ARG A 54 -16.09 -6.48 -3.12
C ARG A 54 -15.90 -6.58 -4.63
N LYS A 55 -14.77 -6.10 -5.17
CA LYS A 55 -14.45 -6.24 -6.60
C LYS A 55 -13.11 -6.95 -6.71
N LYS A 56 -13.12 -8.19 -7.21
CA LYS A 56 -11.88 -8.89 -7.58
C LYS A 56 -11.13 -8.02 -8.60
N LEU A 57 -9.96 -7.54 -8.22
CA LEU A 57 -9.06 -6.84 -9.12
C LEU A 57 -8.47 -7.86 -10.10
N LYS A 58 -7.96 -7.38 -11.24
CA LYS A 58 -7.11 -8.23 -12.06
C LYS A 58 -5.84 -8.55 -11.28
N ILE A 59 -5.36 -9.79 -11.36
CA ILE A 59 -4.16 -10.24 -10.64
C ILE A 59 -2.93 -9.40 -11.00
N GLU A 60 -2.82 -8.94 -12.24
CA GLU A 60 -1.75 -8.04 -12.71
C GLU A 60 -1.76 -6.69 -11.96
N THR A 61 -2.94 -6.14 -11.69
CA THR A 61 -3.09 -4.90 -10.91
C THR A 61 -2.61 -5.13 -9.48
N LEU A 62 -2.97 -6.27 -8.90
CA LEU A 62 -2.59 -6.62 -7.54
C LEU A 62 -1.07 -6.78 -7.39
N ILE A 63 -0.43 -7.43 -8.36
CA ILE A 63 1.04 -7.56 -8.44
C ILE A 63 1.70 -6.18 -8.52
N ARG A 64 1.18 -5.26 -9.35
CA ARG A 64 1.70 -3.89 -9.42
C ARG A 64 1.55 -3.13 -8.10
N CYS A 65 0.42 -3.29 -7.42
CA CYS A 65 0.22 -2.71 -6.08
C CYS A 65 1.23 -3.26 -5.08
N GLU A 66 1.44 -4.58 -5.05
CA GLU A 66 2.42 -5.25 -4.19
C GLU A 66 3.84 -4.71 -4.43
N ASP A 67 4.28 -4.58 -5.68
CA ASP A 67 5.61 -4.08 -6.02
C ASP A 67 5.83 -2.64 -5.59
N VAL A 68 4.82 -1.77 -5.77
CA VAL A 68 4.88 -0.37 -5.32
C VAL A 68 4.97 -0.31 -3.80
N LEU A 69 4.18 -1.13 -3.10
CA LEU A 69 4.19 -1.19 -1.63
C LEU A 69 5.54 -1.66 -1.09
N LYS A 70 6.12 -2.71 -1.65
CA LYS A 70 7.46 -3.20 -1.27
C LYS A 70 8.52 -2.11 -1.44
N LYS A 71 8.53 -1.42 -2.58
CA LYS A 71 9.48 -0.34 -2.85
C LYS A 71 9.30 0.83 -1.88
N LEU A 72 8.05 1.19 -1.57
CA LEU A 72 7.73 2.24 -0.64
C LEU A 72 8.14 1.88 0.80
N HIS A 73 7.81 0.67 1.24
CA HIS A 73 8.18 0.16 2.56
C HIS A 73 9.70 0.14 2.74
N ALA A 74 10.42 -0.43 1.77
CA ALA A 74 11.88 -0.48 1.79
C ALA A 74 12.52 0.93 1.83
N LYS A 75 11.95 1.90 1.10
CA LYS A 75 12.40 3.30 1.16
C LYS A 75 12.19 3.89 2.55
N VAL A 76 11.01 3.69 3.14
CA VAL A 76 10.69 4.23 4.47
C VAL A 76 11.53 3.56 5.56
N GLU A 77 11.71 2.24 5.53
CA GLU A 77 12.60 1.52 6.44
C GLU A 77 14.04 2.01 6.34
N LYS A 78 14.55 2.21 5.12
CA LYS A 78 15.89 2.75 4.90
C LYS A 78 16.04 4.18 5.45
N MET A 79 15.00 5.01 5.34
CA MET A 79 15.03 6.37 5.93
C MET A 79 15.02 6.33 7.46
N GLN A 80 14.27 5.40 8.06
CA GLN A 80 14.20 5.23 9.51
C GLN A 80 15.48 4.62 10.11
N SER A 81 16.18 3.75 9.37
CA SER A 81 17.46 3.19 9.83
C SER A 81 18.63 4.18 9.75
N LEU A 82 18.56 5.17 8.85
CA LEU A 82 19.55 6.24 8.74
C LEU A 82 19.37 7.36 9.80
N THR A 83 18.28 7.35 10.56
CA THR A 83 18.00 8.31 11.64
C THR A 83 18.18 7.75 13.05
N LYS A 84 18.77 6.55 13.17
CA LYS A 84 19.14 5.92 14.45
C LYS A 84 20.63 6.03 14.73
#